data_AF-A0A317IZI2-F1
#
_entry.id   AF-A0A317IZI2-F1
#
_cell.length_a   1.000
_cell.length_b   1.000
_cell.length_c   1.000
_cell.angle_alpha   90.00
_cell.angle_beta   90.00
_cell.angle_gamma   90.00
#
_symmetry.space_group_name_H-M   'P 1'
#
loop_
_entity.id
_entity.type
_entity.pdbx_description
1 polymer ?
#
loop_
_entity_poly.entity_id
_entity_poly.type
_entity_poly.pdbx_seq_one_letter_code
_entity_poly.pdbx_strand_id
1 'polypeptide(L)'
;MQQGDSPKNHYRSWWCLIPLMAHGAYSQNLNPIRLVGSSLIIQVTADIAPRCGNAITAALSQNIASQLQQANISVAKVHNAELTTAVECAPAHAHNQRHETLQYCVSLAQVIAVPTAPRQHTLTTTWRQCGMTTCTKGTCNDLVSAEVHRLVTAFITEVKSPPRPPPTPRPADDATTAGDNISAKNPMARPMPLTRAGVVYLLYIITCLCVLLHWEYHRHQIRWKT
;
A
#
# COMPACT_ATOMS: atom_id res chain seq x y z
N MET A 1 5.37 -31.26 -37.50
CA MET A 1 5.20 -30.98 -36.06
C MET A 1 4.98 -29.48 -35.93
N GLN A 2 3.72 -29.05 -35.82
CA GLN A 2 3.34 -27.64 -35.68
C GLN A 2 3.36 -27.26 -34.20
N GLN A 3 4.19 -26.29 -33.86
CA GLN A 3 4.32 -25.74 -32.52
C GLN A 3 3.27 -24.64 -32.36
N GLY A 4 2.22 -24.93 -31.59
CA GLY A 4 1.13 -23.99 -31.34
C GLY A 4 1.58 -22.83 -30.48
N ASP A 5 1.43 -21.61 -31.00
CA ASP A 5 1.59 -20.37 -30.25
C ASP A 5 0.50 -20.27 -29.17
N SER A 6 0.95 -20.22 -27.92
CA SER A 6 0.10 -19.99 -26.76
C SER A 6 -0.11 -18.48 -26.57
N PRO A 7 -1.35 -17.95 -26.55
CA PRO A 7 -1.60 -16.53 -26.41
C PRO A 7 -1.19 -16.05 -25.02
N LYS A 8 -0.19 -15.16 -24.98
CA LYS A 8 0.23 -14.42 -23.77
C LYS A 8 -0.92 -13.52 -23.31
N ASN A 9 -1.65 -13.98 -22.29
CA ASN A 9 -2.63 -13.17 -21.58
C ASN A 9 -1.93 -12.03 -20.83
N HIS A 10 -1.96 -10.83 -21.41
CA HIS A 10 -1.60 -9.59 -20.72
C HIS A 10 -2.74 -9.18 -19.76
N TYR A 11 -2.74 -9.72 -18.55
CA TYR A 11 -3.53 -9.17 -17.45
C TYR A 11 -2.88 -7.86 -16.98
N ARG A 12 -3.23 -6.73 -17.61
CA ARG A 12 -3.03 -5.41 -17.00
C ARG A 12 -4.14 -5.21 -15.98
N SER A 13 -3.92 -5.60 -14.72
CA SER A 13 -4.80 -5.20 -13.62
C SER A 13 -4.53 -3.72 -13.29
N TRP A 14 -5.37 -2.84 -13.80
CA TRP A 14 -5.41 -1.44 -13.37
C TRP A 14 -6.16 -1.39 -12.04
N TRP A 15 -5.46 -1.69 -10.94
CA TRP A 15 -5.97 -1.27 -9.65
C TRP A 15 -5.83 0.24 -9.58
N CYS A 16 -6.95 0.96 -9.49
CA CYS A 16 -6.97 2.33 -8.98
C CYS A 16 -6.55 2.29 -7.51
N LEU A 17 -5.25 2.10 -7.27
CA LEU A 17 -4.61 2.53 -6.04
C LEU A 17 -4.81 4.03 -6.01
N ILE A 18 -5.72 4.51 -5.17
CA ILE A 18 -5.78 5.92 -4.80
C ILE A 18 -4.37 6.24 -4.27
N PRO A 19 -3.56 7.05 -4.99
CA PRO A 19 -2.26 7.43 -4.47
C PRO A 19 -2.57 8.44 -3.37
N LEU A 20 -2.70 7.96 -2.13
CA LEU A 20 -2.48 8.80 -0.96
C LEU A 20 -1.01 9.23 -1.04
N MET A 21 -0.78 10.37 -1.68
CA MET A 21 0.49 11.08 -1.72
C MET A 21 0.94 11.31 -0.27
N ALA A 22 1.82 10.46 0.24
CA ALA A 22 2.41 10.62 1.55
C ALA A 22 3.79 11.26 1.38
N HIS A 23 3.83 12.59 1.43
CA HIS A 23 5.06 13.30 1.76
C HIS A 23 5.41 13.03 3.23
N GLY A 24 6.59 12.47 3.46
CA GLY A 24 7.18 12.33 4.79
C GLY A 24 7.00 10.94 5.38
N ALA A 25 8.07 10.44 5.99
CA ALA A 25 8.12 9.19 6.74
C ALA A 25 7.07 9.20 7.88
N TYR A 26 5.86 8.79 7.57
CA TYR A 26 4.79 8.58 8.53
C TYR A 26 4.49 7.09 8.57
N SER A 27 4.85 6.45 9.69
CA SER A 27 4.16 5.25 10.15
C SER A 27 2.68 5.64 10.31
N GLN A 28 1.86 5.33 9.32
CA GLN A 28 0.43 5.44 9.50
C GLN A 28 0.06 4.36 10.51
N ASN A 29 -0.29 4.76 11.73
CA ASN A 29 -0.96 3.91 12.71
C ASN A 29 -2.29 3.44 12.10
N LEU A 30 -2.21 2.40 11.29
CA LEU A 30 -3.35 1.68 10.75
C LEU A 30 -3.80 0.68 11.81
N ASN A 31 -5.11 0.42 11.85
CA ASN A 31 -5.73 -0.49 12.80
C ASN A 31 -4.92 -1.78 12.99
N PRO A 32 -4.78 -2.30 14.22
CA PRO A 32 -4.08 -3.56 14.45
C PRO A 32 -4.68 -4.62 13.53
N ILE A 33 -3.83 -5.40 12.87
CA ILE A 33 -4.25 -6.51 12.02
C ILE A 33 -5.05 -7.47 12.90
N ARG A 34 -6.37 -7.33 12.90
CA ARG A 34 -7.26 -8.20 13.67
C ARG A 34 -7.58 -9.39 12.80
N LEU A 35 -6.89 -10.51 13.05
CA LEU A 35 -7.29 -11.81 12.51
C LEU A 35 -8.60 -12.21 13.20
N VAL A 36 -9.73 -11.87 12.59
CA VAL A 36 -11.03 -12.32 13.08
C VAL A 36 -11.28 -13.74 12.57
N GLY A 37 -10.93 -14.73 13.39
CA GLY A 37 -11.48 -16.10 13.35
C GLY A 37 -11.15 -17.01 12.15
N SER A 38 -10.69 -16.50 11.02
CA SER A 38 -10.28 -17.29 9.84
C SER A 38 -8.77 -17.40 9.72
N SER A 39 -8.27 -18.53 9.21
CA SER A 39 -6.86 -18.64 8.81
C SER A 39 -6.50 -17.54 7.82
N LEU A 40 -5.37 -16.86 8.06
CA LEU A 40 -4.86 -15.83 7.17
C LEU A 40 -4.22 -16.50 5.96
N ILE A 41 -4.82 -16.31 4.79
CA ILE A 41 -4.34 -16.86 3.52
C ILE A 41 -3.92 -15.68 2.65
N ILE A 42 -2.61 -15.53 2.46
CA ILE A 42 -2.00 -14.39 1.81
C ILE A 42 -1.59 -14.75 0.38
N GLN A 43 -1.89 -13.88 -0.58
CA GLN A 43 -1.18 -13.86 -1.86
C GLN A 43 -0.01 -12.88 -1.79
N VAL A 44 1.17 -13.30 -2.23
CA VAL A 44 2.36 -12.44 -2.28
C VAL A 44 2.56 -11.90 -3.68
N THR A 45 2.67 -10.59 -3.82
CA THR A 45 2.99 -9.92 -5.08
C THR A 45 4.21 -9.01 -4.92
N ALA A 46 5.04 -8.93 -5.95
CA ALA A 46 6.20 -8.06 -5.98
C ALA A 46 6.17 -7.20 -7.24
N ASP A 47 6.07 -5.88 -7.05
CA ASP A 47 6.14 -4.88 -8.10
C ASP A 47 7.51 -4.19 -8.01
N ILE A 48 8.36 -4.40 -9.01
CA ILE A 48 9.71 -3.85 -9.01
C ILE A 48 9.86 -3.00 -10.25
N ALA A 49 10.22 -1.73 -10.05
CA ALA A 49 10.47 -0.82 -11.13
C ALA A 49 11.53 -1.42 -12.08
N PRO A 50 11.35 -1.32 -13.42
CA PRO A 50 12.28 -1.92 -14.39
C PRO A 50 13.75 -1.48 -14.22
N ARG A 51 13.96 -0.31 -13.61
CA ARG A 51 15.29 0.25 -13.32
C ARG A 51 16.05 -0.48 -12.22
N CYS A 52 15.37 -1.25 -11.37
CA CYS A 52 15.98 -2.02 -10.28
C CYS A 52 16.61 -3.34 -10.76
N GLY A 53 16.39 -3.74 -12.00
CA GLY A 53 16.90 -5.00 -12.56
C GLY A 53 15.93 -6.18 -12.42
N ASN A 54 15.91 -7.03 -13.44
CA ASN A 54 14.90 -8.09 -13.62
C ASN A 54 15.11 -9.32 -12.74
N ALA A 55 16.29 -9.48 -12.13
CA ALA A 55 16.63 -10.66 -11.33
C ALA A 55 16.00 -10.66 -9.93
N ILE A 56 15.52 -9.51 -9.45
CA ILE A 56 15.08 -9.36 -8.05
C ILE A 56 13.67 -9.91 -7.83
N THR A 57 12.75 -9.79 -8.80
CA THR A 57 11.31 -10.06 -8.61
C THR A 57 10.99 -11.50 -8.21
N ALA A 58 11.50 -12.47 -8.95
CA ALA A 58 11.18 -13.88 -8.73
C ALA A 58 11.79 -14.39 -7.41
N ALA A 59 13.06 -14.08 -7.16
CA ALA A 59 13.74 -14.47 -5.94
C ALA A 59 13.11 -13.82 -4.69
N LEU A 60 12.72 -12.55 -4.79
CA LEU A 60 12.13 -11.81 -3.68
C LEU A 60 10.76 -12.39 -3.30
N SER A 61 9.86 -12.58 -4.26
CA SER A 61 8.53 -13.13 -4.00
C SER A 61 8.58 -14.54 -3.40
N GLN A 62 9.48 -15.40 -3.88
CA GLN A 62 9.70 -16.74 -3.31
C GLN A 62 10.25 -16.67 -1.87
N ASN A 63 11.18 -15.77 -1.60
CA ASN A 63 11.76 -15.58 -0.26
C ASN A 63 10.71 -15.05 0.74
N ILE A 64 9.87 -14.11 0.33
CA ILE A 64 8.77 -13.62 1.16
C ILE A 64 7.78 -14.76 1.45
N ALA A 65 7.41 -15.54 0.43
CA ALA A 65 6.49 -16.66 0.60
C ALA A 65 7.04 -17.73 1.57
N SER A 66 8.33 -18.07 1.48
CA SER A 66 8.96 -19.04 2.38
C SER A 66 9.01 -18.52 3.82
N GLN A 67 9.29 -17.24 4.05
CA GLN A 67 9.26 -16.63 5.38
C GLN A 67 7.85 -16.65 6.00
N LEU A 68 6.82 -16.32 5.22
CA LEU A 68 5.43 -16.38 5.69
C LEU A 68 5.05 -17.82 6.05
N GLN A 69 5.43 -18.80 5.23
CA GLN A 69 5.18 -20.22 5.52
C GLN A 69 5.91 -20.69 6.79
N GLN A 70 7.17 -20.30 6.98
CA GLN A 70 7.92 -20.56 8.23
C GLN A 70 7.25 -19.92 9.45
N ALA A 71 6.53 -18.83 9.25
CA ALA A 71 5.74 -18.18 10.30
C ALA A 71 4.37 -18.82 10.54
N ASN A 72 4.03 -19.94 9.87
CA ASN A 72 2.70 -20.58 9.86
C ASN A 72 1.60 -19.71 9.23
N ILE A 73 1.95 -18.81 8.30
CA ILE A 73 1.00 -18.02 7.51
C ILE A 73 0.83 -18.71 6.16
N SER A 74 -0.40 -19.08 5.80
CA SER A 74 -0.67 -19.80 4.55
C SER A 74 -0.51 -18.87 3.35
N VAL A 75 0.23 -19.32 2.33
CA VAL A 75 0.38 -18.59 1.06
C VAL A 75 -0.34 -19.36 -0.03
N ALA A 76 -1.33 -18.75 -0.68
CA ALA A 76 -2.10 -19.40 -1.75
C ALA A 76 -2.64 -18.40 -2.78
N LYS A 77 -2.98 -18.92 -3.97
CA LYS A 77 -3.58 -18.12 -5.05
C LYS A 77 -5.00 -17.65 -4.71
N VAL A 78 -5.77 -18.50 -4.02
CA VAL A 78 -7.07 -18.12 -3.45
C VAL A 78 -6.80 -17.59 -2.05
N HIS A 79 -7.02 -16.29 -1.84
CA HIS A 79 -6.56 -15.57 -0.67
C HIS A 79 -7.64 -14.64 -0.11
N ASN A 80 -7.54 -14.33 1.18
CA ASN A 80 -8.36 -13.30 1.84
C ASN A 80 -7.57 -12.01 2.11
N ALA A 81 -6.25 -12.04 1.89
CA ALA A 81 -5.36 -10.90 1.99
C ALA A 81 -4.27 -10.93 0.90
N GLU A 82 -3.83 -9.77 0.45
CA GLU A 82 -2.73 -9.61 -0.49
C GLU A 82 -1.59 -8.84 0.18
N LEU A 83 -0.38 -9.40 0.16
CA LEU A 83 0.84 -8.75 0.61
C LEU A 83 1.66 -8.35 -0.62
N THR A 84 1.66 -7.06 -0.91
CA THR A 84 2.37 -6.48 -2.05
C THR A 84 3.66 -5.83 -1.58
N THR A 85 4.76 -6.15 -2.24
CA THR A 85 6.05 -5.47 -2.07
C THR A 85 6.32 -4.61 -3.29
N ALA A 86 6.54 -3.31 -3.09
CA ALA A 86 6.90 -2.37 -4.15
C ALA A 86 8.34 -1.91 -3.97
N VAL A 87 9.15 -1.94 -5.03
CA VAL A 87 10.54 -1.45 -5.03
C VAL A 87 10.74 -0.48 -6.20
N GLU A 88 11.13 0.74 -5.87
CA GLU A 88 11.43 1.81 -6.81
C GLU A 88 12.91 2.21 -6.73
N CYS A 89 13.55 2.35 -7.88
CA CYS A 89 14.95 2.76 -7.99
C CYS A 89 15.06 4.08 -8.74
N ALA A 90 15.63 5.08 -8.08
CA ALA A 90 15.89 6.40 -8.63
C ALA A 90 17.40 6.68 -8.65
N PRO A 91 17.95 7.24 -9.74
CA PRO A 91 19.35 7.62 -9.78
C PRO A 91 19.60 8.81 -8.83
N ALA A 92 20.60 8.70 -7.97
CA ALA A 92 21.05 9.75 -7.07
C ALA A 92 22.40 10.30 -7.53
N HIS A 93 22.45 11.60 -7.79
CA HIS A 93 23.68 12.27 -8.21
C HIS A 93 24.35 12.85 -6.97
N ALA A 94 25.31 12.14 -6.41
CA ALA A 94 26.21 12.67 -5.38
C ALA A 94 27.63 12.68 -5.93
N HIS A 95 28.21 13.88 -6.05
CA HIS A 95 29.61 14.17 -6.40
C HIS A 95 30.41 13.02 -7.04
N ASN A 96 30.36 12.93 -8.37
CA ASN A 96 31.14 12.00 -9.21
C ASN A 96 30.95 10.50 -8.96
N GLN A 97 30.07 10.09 -8.03
CA GLN A 97 29.72 8.69 -7.80
C GLN A 97 28.27 8.43 -8.22
N ARG A 98 28.05 7.31 -8.91
CA ARG A 98 26.70 6.85 -9.28
C ARG A 98 26.10 6.11 -8.09
N HIS A 99 25.32 6.84 -7.30
CA HIS A 99 24.48 6.27 -6.25
C HIS A 99 23.08 6.02 -6.80
N GLU A 100 22.42 5.01 -6.27
CA GLU A 100 21.01 4.73 -6.55
C GLU A 100 20.25 4.82 -5.23
N THR A 101 19.18 5.61 -5.25
CA THR A 101 18.23 5.67 -4.15
C THR A 101 17.18 4.60 -4.37
N LEU A 102 17.03 3.75 -3.37
CA LEU A 102 16.06 2.68 -3.30
C LEU A 102 14.94 3.10 -2.38
N GLN A 103 13.71 3.04 -2.87
CA GLN A 103 12.51 3.12 -2.05
C GLN A 103 11.83 1.76 -2.08
N TYR A 104 11.51 1.22 -0.91
CA TYR A 104 10.88 -0.08 -0.79
C TYR A 104 9.70 0.03 0.17
N CYS A 105 8.59 -0.62 -0.17
CA CYS A 105 7.38 -0.65 0.62
C CYS A 105 6.81 -2.07 0.66
N VAL A 106 6.36 -2.49 1.83
CA VAL A 106 5.54 -3.70 1.97
C VAL A 106 4.16 -3.24 2.44
N SER A 107 3.11 -3.70 1.78
CA SER A 107 1.73 -3.38 2.13
C SER A 107 0.86 -4.63 2.15
N LEU A 108 0.02 -4.76 3.18
CA LEU A 108 -1.04 -5.75 3.26
C LEU A 108 -2.38 -5.07 2.95
N ALA A 109 -3.17 -5.67 2.06
CA ALA A 109 -4.58 -5.35 1.89
C ALA A 109 -5.41 -6.58 2.24
N GLN A 110 -6.33 -6.46 3.20
CA GLN A 110 -7.22 -7.56 3.60
C GLN A 110 -8.67 -7.10 3.60
N VAL A 111 -9.57 -7.97 3.15
CA VAL A 111 -11.02 -7.76 3.22
C VAL A 111 -11.60 -8.69 4.28
N ILE A 112 -12.17 -8.11 5.34
CA ILE A 112 -12.75 -8.84 6.48
C ILE A 112 -14.26 -8.62 6.47
N ALA A 113 -15.05 -9.71 6.53
CA ALA A 113 -16.49 -9.60 6.75
C ALA A 113 -16.76 -9.27 8.22
N VAL A 114 -17.60 -8.26 8.50
CA VAL A 114 -17.98 -7.88 9.87
C VAL A 114 -19.13 -8.77 10.34
N PRO A 115 -18.94 -9.63 11.35
CA PRO A 115 -19.97 -10.59 11.76
C PRO A 115 -21.21 -9.95 12.40
N THR A 116 -21.10 -8.71 12.90
CA THR A 116 -22.10 -8.09 13.78
C THR A 116 -23.13 -7.24 13.05
N ALA A 117 -23.05 -7.10 11.72
CA ALA A 117 -23.97 -6.28 10.97
C ALA A 117 -25.04 -7.12 10.24
N PRO A 118 -26.34 -6.77 10.35
CA PRO A 118 -27.42 -7.45 9.62
C PRO A 118 -27.33 -7.25 8.09
N ARG A 119 -26.40 -6.40 7.63
CA ARG A 119 -25.96 -6.27 6.24
C ARG A 119 -24.49 -6.67 6.18
N GLN A 120 -24.10 -7.45 5.18
CA GLN A 120 -22.72 -7.87 4.95
C GLN A 120 -21.83 -6.64 4.71
N HIS A 121 -21.31 -6.04 5.77
CA HIS A 121 -20.33 -4.99 5.69
C HIS A 121 -18.94 -5.62 5.63
N THR A 122 -18.17 -5.21 4.64
CA THR A 122 -16.77 -5.56 4.51
C THR A 122 -15.92 -4.42 5.05
N LEU A 123 -14.98 -4.73 5.94
CA LEU A 123 -13.92 -3.82 6.35
C LEU A 123 -12.68 -4.12 5.51
N THR A 124 -12.08 -3.07 4.96
CA THR A 124 -10.77 -3.16 4.33
C THR A 124 -9.74 -2.68 5.34
N THR A 125 -8.85 -3.58 5.78
CA THR A 125 -7.69 -3.20 6.59
C THR A 125 -6.49 -3.11 5.68
N THR A 126 -5.82 -1.97 5.70
CA THR A 126 -4.53 -1.78 5.03
C THR A 126 -3.44 -1.68 6.08
N TRP A 127 -2.32 -2.37 5.87
CA TRP A 127 -1.07 -2.14 6.61
C TRP A 127 -0.03 -1.75 5.58
N ARG A 128 0.85 -0.79 5.89
CA ARG A 128 1.91 -0.39 4.97
C ARG A 128 3.10 0.12 5.74
N GLN A 129 4.27 -0.40 5.42
CA GLN A 129 5.54 0.10 5.91
C GLN A 129 6.48 0.35 4.73
N CYS A 130 7.09 1.53 4.70
CA CYS A 130 8.03 1.93 3.67
C CYS A 130 9.36 2.32 4.29
N GLY A 131 10.43 2.15 3.53
CA GLY A 131 11.76 2.62 3.86
C GLY A 131 12.45 3.14 2.60
N MET A 132 13.57 3.81 2.83
CA MET A 132 14.39 4.41 1.80
C MET A 132 15.85 4.19 2.18
N THR A 133 16.67 3.81 1.21
CA THR A 133 18.10 3.62 1.40
C THR A 133 18.85 4.02 0.15
N THR A 134 20.16 4.19 0.26
CA THR A 134 21.05 4.50 -0.86
C THR A 134 22.05 3.38 -1.03
N CYS A 135 22.26 2.92 -2.25
CA CYS A 135 23.23 1.89 -2.59
C CYS A 135 24.16 2.36 -3.71
N THR A 136 25.32 1.71 -3.80
CA THR A 136 26.21 1.81 -4.95
C THR A 136 25.86 0.73 -5.98
N LYS A 137 26.08 1.02 -7.26
CA LYS A 137 25.81 0.08 -8.35
C LYS A 137 26.50 -1.26 -8.10
N GLY A 138 25.71 -2.32 -7.87
CA GLY A 138 26.19 -3.69 -7.61
C GLY A 138 25.83 -4.26 -6.25
N THR A 139 25.57 -3.43 -5.22
CA THR A 139 25.18 -3.88 -3.87
C THR A 139 23.67 -3.72 -3.59
N CYS A 140 22.94 -3.07 -4.50
CA CYS A 140 21.53 -2.77 -4.34
C CYS A 140 20.65 -4.01 -4.16
N ASN A 141 20.97 -5.13 -4.83
CA ASN A 141 20.16 -6.35 -4.73
C ASN A 141 20.19 -6.95 -3.31
N ASP A 142 21.38 -7.07 -2.73
CA ASP A 142 21.56 -7.61 -1.38
C ASP A 142 20.91 -6.70 -0.34
N LEU A 143 21.05 -5.38 -0.53
CA LEU A 143 20.46 -4.38 0.35
C LEU A 143 18.93 -4.40 0.28
N VAL A 144 18.34 -4.48 -0.92
CA VAL A 144 16.88 -4.61 -1.10
C VAL A 144 16.38 -5.89 -0.45
N SER A 145 17.05 -7.01 -0.67
CA SER A 145 16.68 -8.30 -0.08
C SER A 145 16.68 -8.22 1.46
N ALA A 146 17.73 -7.63 2.05
CA ALA A 146 17.85 -7.47 3.50
C ALA A 146 16.77 -6.54 4.08
N GLU A 147 16.48 -5.42 3.42
CA GLU A 147 15.48 -4.47 3.90
C GLU A 147 14.05 -5.00 3.77
N VAL A 148 13.73 -5.67 2.66
CA VAL A 148 12.43 -6.34 2.51
C VAL A 148 12.28 -7.45 3.54
N HIS A 149 13.32 -8.25 3.79
CA HIS A 149 13.33 -9.25 4.86
C HIS A 149 13.03 -8.63 6.23
N ARG A 150 13.65 -7.48 6.53
CA ARG A 150 13.38 -6.73 7.77
C ARG A 150 11.92 -6.27 7.86
N LEU A 151 11.36 -5.73 6.78
CA LEU A 151 9.94 -5.31 6.75
C LEU A 151 8.96 -6.48 6.89
N VAL A 152 9.22 -7.61 6.23
CA VAL A 152 8.38 -8.81 6.34
C VAL A 152 8.48 -9.41 7.74
N THR A 153 9.65 -9.39 8.36
CA THR A 153 9.81 -9.80 9.76
C THR A 153 9.00 -8.90 10.69
N ALA A 154 9.06 -7.58 10.51
CA ALA A 154 8.26 -6.64 11.28
C ALA A 154 6.76 -6.90 11.13
N PHE A 155 6.30 -7.16 9.89
CA PHE A 155 4.94 -7.58 9.61
C PHE A 155 4.55 -8.87 10.37
N ILE A 156 5.38 -9.92 10.28
CA ILE A 156 5.12 -11.20 10.99
C ILE A 156 5.05 -10.97 12.50
N THR A 157 5.95 -10.16 13.06
CA THR A 157 5.93 -9.82 14.48
C THR A 157 4.65 -9.10 14.86
N GLU A 158 4.18 -8.15 14.05
CA GLU A 158 2.94 -7.41 14.32
C GLU A 158 1.69 -8.29 14.22
N VAL A 159 1.61 -9.15 13.20
CA VAL A 159 0.52 -10.13 13.00
C VAL A 159 0.44 -11.13 14.14
N LYS A 160 1.60 -11.57 14.68
CA LYS A 160 1.67 -12.51 15.80
C LYS A 160 1.52 -11.84 17.16
N SER A 161 1.77 -10.54 17.25
CA SER A 161 1.66 -9.82 18.51
C SER A 161 0.19 -9.79 18.95
N PRO A 162 -0.10 -10.02 20.25
CA PRO A 162 -1.44 -9.84 20.76
C PRO A 162 -1.93 -8.41 20.46
N PRO A 163 -3.25 -8.20 20.30
CA PRO A 163 -3.79 -6.88 20.00
C PRO A 163 -3.23 -5.88 21.01
N ARG A 164 -2.40 -4.94 20.54
CA ARG A 164 -1.87 -3.90 21.43
C ARG A 164 -3.10 -3.18 22.01
N PRO A 165 -3.20 -3.05 23.36
CA PRO A 165 -4.28 -2.27 23.93
C PRO A 165 -4.26 -0.88 23.30
N PRO A 166 -5.43 -0.26 23.06
CA PRO A 166 -5.46 1.10 22.58
C PRO A 166 -4.54 1.94 23.48
N PRO A 167 -3.67 2.79 22.91
CA PRO A 167 -2.76 3.59 23.71
C PRO A 167 -3.60 4.28 24.79
N THR A 168 -3.35 3.93 26.06
CA THR A 168 -4.00 4.60 27.18
C THR A 168 -3.80 6.09 26.94
N PRO A 169 -4.88 6.91 26.92
CA PRO A 169 -4.73 8.34 26.79
C PRO A 169 -3.67 8.76 27.81
N ARG A 170 -2.54 9.30 27.35
CA ARG A 170 -1.60 9.91 28.27
C ARG A 170 -2.41 10.93 29.07
N PRO A 171 -2.35 10.92 30.40
CA PRO A 171 -2.77 12.09 31.16
C PRO A 171 -2.11 13.29 30.49
N ALA A 172 -2.90 14.31 30.17
CA ALA A 172 -2.36 15.57 29.73
C ALA A 172 -1.58 16.13 30.92
N ASP A 173 -0.31 15.76 31.04
CA ASP A 173 0.57 16.31 32.05
C ASP A 173 0.66 17.82 31.75
N ASP A 174 0.29 18.59 32.76
CA ASP A 174 0.09 20.03 32.75
C ASP A 174 1.28 20.77 32.12
N ALA A 175 1.14 21.14 30.85
CA ALA A 175 1.84 22.30 30.33
C ALA A 175 1.17 23.54 30.92
N THR A 176 1.59 23.89 32.14
CA THR A 176 1.32 25.19 32.77
C THR A 176 1.90 26.27 31.86
N THR A 177 1.08 26.83 30.99
CA THR A 177 1.32 28.15 30.39
C THR A 177 0.14 29.02 30.76
N ALA A 178 0.41 29.94 31.68
CA ALA A 178 -0.52 30.95 32.14
C ALA A 178 -0.99 31.84 30.97
N GLY A 179 -2.28 32.19 31.01
CA GLY A 179 -2.86 33.36 30.33
C GLY A 179 -3.20 33.17 28.86
N ASP A 180 -4.43 32.78 28.53
CA ASP A 180 -5.50 33.78 28.38
C ASP A 180 -6.85 33.15 28.03
N ASN A 181 -7.86 33.62 28.74
CA ASN A 181 -9.25 33.20 28.63
C ASN A 181 -9.86 33.65 27.29
N ILE A 182 -10.14 32.72 26.38
CA ILE A 182 -11.16 32.94 25.34
C ILE A 182 -12.19 31.81 25.40
N SER A 183 -13.22 32.11 26.18
CA SER A 183 -14.64 31.77 25.99
C SER A 183 -14.94 30.78 24.86
N ALA A 184 -15.30 29.56 25.26
CA ALA A 184 -15.91 28.55 24.41
C ALA A 184 -17.23 29.08 23.82
N LYS A 185 -17.20 29.46 22.54
CA LYS A 185 -18.38 29.69 21.72
C LYS A 185 -18.35 28.66 20.59
N ASN A 186 -19.32 27.75 20.62
CA ASN A 186 -19.54 26.70 19.61
C ASN A 186 -19.15 27.13 18.19
N PRO A 187 -18.25 26.42 17.48
CA PRO A 187 -18.08 26.65 16.06
C PRO A 187 -19.23 25.93 15.34
N MET A 188 -20.32 26.66 15.17
CA MET A 188 -21.27 26.42 14.08
C MET A 188 -20.46 26.32 12.78
N ALA A 189 -20.71 25.25 12.03
CA ALA A 189 -19.99 24.85 10.83
C ALA A 189 -19.66 26.04 9.91
N ARG A 190 -18.39 26.44 9.88
CA ARG A 190 -17.91 27.36 8.84
C ARG A 190 -17.73 26.55 7.55
N PRO A 191 -18.23 27.03 6.40
CA PRO A 191 -17.88 26.45 5.11
C PRO A 191 -16.36 26.52 4.96
N MET A 192 -15.71 25.37 4.80
CA MET A 192 -14.27 25.32 4.56
C MET A 192 -13.95 26.15 3.31
N PRO A 193 -12.98 27.07 3.37
CA PRO A 193 -12.55 27.78 2.19
C PRO A 193 -12.03 26.75 1.18
N LEU A 194 -12.58 26.80 -0.04
CA LEU A 194 -12.14 26.00 -1.16
C LEU A 194 -10.68 26.37 -1.44
N THR A 195 -9.73 25.62 -0.87
CA THR A 195 -8.32 25.84 -1.10
C THR A 195 -8.02 25.55 -2.57
N ARG A 196 -7.01 26.22 -3.13
CA ARG A 196 -6.57 26.02 -4.52
C ARG A 196 -6.30 24.54 -4.83
N ALA A 197 -5.88 23.77 -3.82
CA ALA A 197 -5.72 22.31 -3.88
C ALA A 197 -7.05 21.57 -4.09
N GLY A 198 -8.14 22.01 -3.47
CA GLY A 198 -9.49 21.44 -3.65
C GLY A 198 -10.00 21.61 -5.08
N VAL A 199 -9.75 22.76 -5.72
CA VAL A 199 -10.14 23.00 -7.12
C VAL A 199 -9.38 22.07 -8.07
N VAL A 200 -8.07 21.91 -7.88
CA VAL A 200 -7.24 21.00 -8.69
C VAL A 200 -7.73 19.55 -8.53
N TYR A 201 -8.04 19.15 -7.30
CA TYR A 201 -8.55 17.80 -7.03
C TYR A 201 -9.92 17.57 -7.68
N LEU A 202 -10.80 18.57 -7.66
CA LEU A 202 -12.13 18.47 -8.27
C LEU A 202 -12.04 18.41 -9.81
N LEU A 203 -11.15 19.19 -10.42
CA LEU A 203 -10.86 19.10 -11.86
C LEU A 203 -10.29 17.72 -12.26
N TYR A 204 -9.42 17.16 -11.42
CA TYR A 204 -8.88 15.82 -11.63
C TYR A 204 -10.01 14.76 -11.63
N ILE A 205 -10.91 14.80 -10.65
CA ILE A 205 -12.07 13.89 -10.58
C ILE A 205 -12.94 14.02 -11.82
N ILE A 206 -13.29 15.24 -12.23
CA ILE A 206 -14.10 15.47 -13.43
C ILE A 206 -13.42 14.88 -14.67
N THR A 207 -12.11 15.09 -14.81
CA THR A 207 -11.35 14.57 -15.95
C THR A 207 -11.37 13.04 -15.99
N CYS A 208 -11.19 12.38 -14.83
CA CYS A 208 -11.31 10.92 -14.73
C CYS A 208 -12.71 10.41 -15.12
N LEU A 209 -13.77 11.08 -14.67
CA LEU A 209 -15.14 10.72 -15.02
C LEU A 209 -15.41 10.88 -16.53
N CYS A 210 -14.91 11.94 -17.16
CA CYS A 210 -15.01 12.14 -18.60
C CYS A 210 -14.33 11.01 -19.39
N VAL A 211 -13.14 10.58 -18.97
CA VAL A 211 -12.42 9.47 -19.61
C VAL A 211 -13.20 8.15 -19.47
N LEU A 212 -13.78 7.88 -18.30
CA LEU A 212 -14.59 6.68 -18.07
C LEU A 212 -15.88 6.69 -18.93
N LEU A 213 -16.57 7.82 -19.00
CA LEU A 213 -17.78 7.96 -19.82
C LEU A 213 -17.45 7.82 -21.31
N HIS A 214 -16.36 8.43 -21.77
CA HIS A 214 -15.89 8.30 -23.14
C HIS A 214 -15.55 6.85 -23.49
N TRP A 215 -14.90 6.13 -22.57
CA TRP A 215 -14.58 4.72 -22.73
C TRP A 215 -15.84 3.85 -22.85
N GLU A 216 -16.80 4.00 -21.94
CA GLU A 216 -18.07 3.26 -22.01
C GLU A 216 -18.87 3.59 -23.27
N TYR A 217 -18.91 4.86 -23.67
CA TYR A 217 -19.54 5.27 -24.93
C TYR A 217 -18.91 4.56 -26.14
N HIS A 218 -17.57 4.52 -26.21
CA HIS A 218 -16.87 3.84 -27.29
C HIS A 218 -17.10 2.33 -27.27
N ARG A 219 -17.16 1.72 -26.09
CA ARG A 219 -17.47 0.30 -25.91
C ARG A 219 -18.86 -0.04 -26.42
N HIS A 220 -19.85 0.81 -26.14
CA HIS A 220 -21.21 0.64 -26.65
C HIS A 220 -21.28 0.79 -28.18
N GLN A 221 -20.60 1.79 -28.75
CA GLN A 221 -20.54 1.99 -30.22
C GLN A 221 -20.00 0.76 -30.97
N ILE A 222 -18.99 0.08 -30.44
CA ILE A 222 -18.44 -1.14 -31.07
C ILE A 222 -19.46 -2.28 -31.04
N ARG A 223 -20.22 -2.43 -29.93
CA ARG A 223 -21.18 -3.52 -29.76
C ARG A 223 -22.38 -3.45 -30.72
N TRP A 224 -22.73 -2.27 -31.24
CA TRP A 224 -23.82 -2.10 -32.22
C TRP A 224 -23.40 -2.31 -33.68
N LYS A 225 -22.09 -2.44 -33.96
CA LYS A 225 -21.56 -2.62 -35.33
C LYS A 225 -21.20 -4.08 -35.65
N THR A 226 -21.39 -4.99 -34.70
CA THR A 226 -21.24 -6.44 -34.84
C THR A 226 -22.59 -7.11 -34.66
#